data_AF-A0A916JCI7-F1
#
_entry.id   AF-A0A916JCI7-F1
#
_cell.length_a   1.000
_cell.length_b   1.000
_cell.length_c   1.000
_cell.angle_alpha   90.00
_cell.angle_beta   90.00
_cell.angle_gamma   90.00
#
_symmetry.space_group_name_H-M   'P 1'
#
loop_
_entity.id
_entity.type
_entity.pdbx_description
1 polymer ?
#
loop_
_entity_poly.entity_id
_entity_poly.type
_entity_poly.pdbx_seq_one_letter_code
_entity_poly.pdbx_strand_id
1 'polypeptide(L)' 'MENILYKVVAPEMVWIYYYDELKNKHFRELLGAEARRFIDDIPNFSKEPGQMFKNADDE' A
#
# COMPACT_ATOMS: atom_id res chain seq x y z
N MET A 1 11.34 -0.98 10.28
CA MET A 1 10.89 -0.74 8.89
C MET A 1 9.76 0.26 8.94
N GLU A 2 9.74 1.25 8.04
CA GLU A 2 8.65 2.22 7.97
C GLU A 2 7.34 1.50 7.62
N ASN A 3 6.30 1.72 8.42
CA ASN A 3 4.98 1.13 8.18
C ASN A 3 4.34 1.81 6.96
N ILE A 4 4.60 1.29 5.77
CA ILE A 4 3.93 1.69 4.54
C ILE A 4 2.50 1.12 4.59
N LEU A 5 1.53 2.03 4.64
CA LEU A 5 0.12 1.69 4.56
C LEU A 5 -0.34 1.91 3.12
N TYR A 6 -1.13 1.00 2.57
CA TYR A 6 -1.72 1.19 1.25
C TYR A 6 -3.19 0.79 1.21
N LYS A 7 -3.88 1.31 0.21
CA LYS A 7 -5.26 0.96 -0.13
C LYS A 7 -5.37 0.79 -1.64
N VAL A 8 -5.78 -0.39 -2.07
CA VAL A 8 -6.14 -0.64 -3.48
C VAL A 8 -7.53 -0.07 -3.70
N VAL A 9 -7.61 0.99 -4.51
CA VAL A 9 -8.88 1.65 -4.85
C VAL A 9 -9.52 0.95 -6.04
N ALA A 10 -8.70 0.59 -7.04
CA ALA A 10 -9.07 -0.17 -8.22
C ALA A 10 -7.83 -0.95 -8.73
N PRO A 11 -7.97 -1.90 -9.68
CA PRO A 11 -6.83 -2.64 -10.23
C PRO A 11 -5.73 -1.76 -10.85
N GLU A 12 -6.08 -0.54 -11.25
CA GLU A 12 -5.15 0.45 -11.83
C GLU A 12 -4.97 1.69 -10.94
N MET A 13 -5.34 1.61 -9.66
CA MET A 13 -5.24 2.74 -8.73
C MET A 13 -4.96 2.28 -7.30
N VAL A 14 -3.83 2.72 -6.76
CA VAL A 14 -3.41 2.42 -5.38
C VAL A 14 -3.01 3.70 -4.67
N TRP A 15 -3.46 3.84 -3.44
CA TRP A 15 -3.07 4.91 -2.54
C TRP A 15 -2.09 4.40 -1.50
N ILE A 16 -0.99 5.12 -1.30
CA ILE A 16 0.06 4.78 -0.35
C ILE A 16 0.23 5.94 0.63
N TYR A 17 0.31 5.61 1.91
CA TYR A 17 0.54 6.53 3.02
C TYR A 17 1.67 6.00 3.90
N TYR A 18 2.60 6.87 4.27
CA TYR A 18 3.67 6.52 5.22
C TYR A 18 4.11 7.76 5.98
N TYR A 19 4.83 7.55 7.08
CA TYR A 19 5.50 8.60 7.83
C TYR A 19 6.99 8.44 7.64
N ASP A 20 7.69 9.53 7.36
CA ASP A 20 9.16 9.52 7.33
C ASP A 20 9.75 9.46 8.75
N GLU A 21 11.07 9.37 8.84
CA GLU A 21 11.82 9.36 10.10
C GLU A 21 11.55 10.59 10.98
N LEU A 22 11.21 11.72 10.36
CA LEU A 22 10.86 12.99 11.03
C LEU A 22 9.37 13.09 11.37
N LYS A 23 8.60 12.01 11.17
CA LYS A 23 7.15 11.93 11.39
C LYS A 23 6.33 12.83 10.47
N ASN A 24 6.88 13.26 9.33
CA ASN A 24 6.06 13.92 8.30
C ASN A 24 5.22 12.88 7.58
N LYS A 25 3.96 13.21 7.33
CA LYS A 25 3.03 12.36 6.59
C LYS A 25 3.24 12.55 5.09
N HIS A 26 3.46 11.44 4.39
CA HIS A 26 3.56 11.39 2.95
C HIS A 26 2.37 10.64 2.34
N PHE A 27 1.99 11.06 1.14
CA PHE A 27 0.96 10.41 0.35
C PHE A 27 1.44 10.27 -1.09
N ARG A 28 1.23 9.09 -1.67
CA ARG A 28 1.50 8.82 -3.07
C ARG A 28 0.33 8.07 -3.70
N GLU A 29 -0.04 8.52 -4.88
CA GLU A 29 -1.01 7.84 -5.73
C GLU A 29 -0.26 7.12 -6.86
N LEU A 30 -0.54 5.83 -7.03
CA LEU A 30 -0.06 5.03 -8.16
C LEU A 30 -1.21 4.82 -9.14
N LEU A 31 -0.93 4.96 -10.44
CA LEU A 31 -1.92 4.84 -11.50
C LEU A 31 -1.47 3.87 -12.61
N GLY A 32 -2.44 3.25 -13.28
CA GLY A 32 -2.22 2.45 -14.48
C GLY A 32 -1.27 1.27 -14.25
N ALA A 33 -0.18 1.24 -15.00
CA ALA A 33 0.80 0.15 -14.94
C ALA A 33 1.58 0.11 -13.61
N GLU A 34 1.80 1.26 -12.97
CA GLU A 34 2.53 1.34 -11.69
C GLU A 34 1.69 0.72 -10.57
N ALA A 35 0.40 1.03 -10.54
CA ALA A 35 -0.56 0.42 -9.62
C ALA A 35 -0.65 -1.10 -9.80
N ARG A 36 -0.73 -1.58 -11.05
CA ARG A 36 -0.80 -3.02 -11.35
C ARG A 36 0.42 -3.76 -10.86
N ARG A 37 1.62 -3.26 -11.17
CA ARG A 37 2.87 -3.84 -10.68
C ARG A 37 2.94 -3.88 -9.16
N PHE A 38 2.54 -2.80 -8.51
CA PHE A 38 2.50 -2.76 -7.05
C PHE A 38 1.58 -3.84 -6.47
N ILE A 39 0.40 -4.06 -7.07
CA ILE A 39 -0.53 -5.11 -6.62
C ILE A 39 0.06 -6.51 -6.83
N ASP A 40 0.69 -6.75 -7.98
CA ASP A 40 1.29 -8.05 -8.32
C ASP A 40 2.47 -8.42 -7.40
N ASP A 41 3.18 -7.41 -6.89
CA ASP A 41 4.32 -7.59 -5.98
C ASP A 41 3.91 -7.84 -4.51
N ILE A 42 2.62 -7.71 -4.15
CA ILE A 42 2.13 -7.97 -2.79
C ILE A 42 1.95 -9.48 -2.59
N PRO A 43 2.75 -10.13 -1.72
CA PRO A 43 2.54 -11.54 -1.39
C PRO A 43 1.18 -11.70 -0.69
N ASN A 44 0.34 -12.60 -1.21
CA ASN A 44 -1.02 -12.89 -0.72
C ASN A 44 -2.07 -11.79 -0.87
N PHE A 45 -1.99 -10.94 -1.92
CA PHE A 45 -3.11 -10.07 -2.27
C PHE A 45 -4.34 -10.91 -2.69
N SER A 46 -5.17 -11.29 -1.72
CA SER A 46 -6.53 -11.76 -1.97
C SER A 46 -7.30 -10.60 -2.57
N LYS A 47 -7.95 -10.83 -3.71
CA LYS A 47 -8.70 -9.81 -4.50
C LYS A 47 -9.96 -9.29 -3.78
N GLU A 48 -9.99 -9.29 -2.45
CA GLU A 48 -11.08 -8.76 -1.67
C GLU A 48 -10.85 -7.26 -1.43
N PRO A 49 -11.64 -6.37 -2.05
CA PRO A 49 -11.47 -4.94 -1.90
C PRO A 49 -11.80 -4.53 -0.46
N GLY A 50 -10.81 -3.97 0.26
CA GLY A 50 -11.03 -3.28 1.54
C GLY A 50 -10.16 -3.69 2.72
N GLN A 51 -9.25 -4.66 2.59
CA GLN A 51 -8.35 -5.00 3.70
C GLN A 51 -7.14 -4.06 3.78
N MET A 52 -7.00 -3.39 4.92
CA MET A 52 -5.74 -2.75 5.32
C MET A 52 -4.78 -3.85 5.78
N PHE A 53 -3.73 -4.11 5.00
CA PHE A 53 -2.67 -5.02 5.43
C PHE A 53 -1.72 -4.25 6.34
N LYS A 54 -1.74 -4.60 7.63
CA LYS A 54 -0.64 -4.28 8.54
C LYS A 54 0.39 -5.39 8.38
N ASN A 55 1.64 -5.06 8.12
CA ASN A 55 2.71 -6.05 8.23
C ASN A 55 2.71 -6.54 9.69
N ALA A 56 2.58 -7.86 9.84
CA ALA A 56 2.58 -8.52 11.14
C ALA A 56 4.02 -8.55 11.66
N ASP A 57 4.43 -7.47 12.30
CA ASP A 57 5.55 -7.42 13.23
C ASP A 57 5.10 -6.58 14.44
N ASP A 58 4.09 -7.09 15.15
CA ASP A 58 3.87 -6.77 16.57
C ASP A 58 4.28 -8.03 17.33
N GLU A 59 5.39 -7.90 18.05
CA GLU A 59 6.05 -8.87 18.94
C GLU A 59 5.19 -9.24 20.16
#